data_AF-A0A226MGR9-F1
#
_entry.id   AF-A0A226MGR9-F1
#
_cell.length_a   1.000
_cell.length_b   1.000
_cell.length_c   1.000
_cell.angle_alpha   90.00
_cell.angle_beta   90.00
_cell.angle_gamma   90.00
#
_symmetry.space_group_name_H-M   'P 1'
#
loop_
_entity.id
_entity.type
_entity.pdbx_description
1 polymer ?
#
loop_
_entity_poly.entity_id
_entity_poly.type
_entity_poly.pdbx_seq_one_letter_code
_entity_poly.pdbx_strand_id
1 'polypeptide(L)'
;MAAAGGGGRRSPERWSELLARLTCPVCLEVFDSPVRVPCGHVFCTPCLQECLKPKKPVCGVCRAALTAGNKALDLERLMESTETACSGCGKKMFLSKMRSHAASCPKYQSYIMEGVKAVTKEPLQNIGTFPNRFTFPCPYCSEKNFDQEGLVEHCKTLHSRDARQVDYDADEDAMMAQVLMRSLRDK
;
A
#
# COMPACT_ATOMS: atom_id res chain seq x y z
N MET A 1 -46.09 31.51 5.63
CA MET A 1 -46.14 30.18 4.98
C MET A 1 -44.71 29.69 4.83
N ALA A 2 -44.32 28.73 5.68
CA ALA A 2 -42.99 28.11 5.64
C ALA A 2 -43.07 26.84 4.78
N ALA A 3 -42.20 26.73 3.78
CA ALA A 3 -41.95 25.47 3.08
C ALA A 3 -40.57 24.98 3.49
N ALA A 4 -40.54 23.94 4.33
CA ALA A 4 -39.34 23.25 4.75
C ALA A 4 -38.86 22.32 3.61
N GLY A 5 -37.74 22.66 2.99
CA GLY A 5 -37.04 21.79 2.04
C GLY A 5 -36.29 20.68 2.77
N GLY A 6 -36.78 19.44 2.67
CA GLY A 6 -36.20 18.25 3.27
C GLY A 6 -34.86 17.86 2.65
N GLY A 7 -33.76 18.11 3.36
CA GLY A 7 -32.45 17.57 3.04
C GLY A 7 -32.32 16.13 3.54
N GLY A 8 -32.38 15.16 2.62
CA GLY A 8 -32.20 13.74 2.91
C GLY A 8 -30.82 13.45 3.53
N ARG A 9 -30.81 13.05 4.80
CA ARG A 9 -29.62 12.48 5.47
C ARG A 9 -29.35 11.10 4.87
N ARG A 10 -28.29 10.98 4.07
CA ARG A 10 -27.81 9.69 3.55
C ARG A 10 -27.03 8.97 4.65
N SER A 11 -27.34 7.69 4.89
CA SER A 11 -26.71 6.87 5.94
C SER A 11 -25.17 6.77 5.76
N PRO A 12 -24.36 6.82 6.84
CA PRO A 12 -22.89 6.72 6.78
C PRO A 12 -22.36 5.47 6.06
N GLU A 13 -22.98 4.31 6.27
CA GLU A 13 -22.52 3.03 5.69
C GLU A 13 -22.59 3.00 4.16
N ARG A 14 -23.64 3.60 3.58
CA ARG A 14 -23.84 3.65 2.13
C ARG A 14 -22.82 4.54 1.42
N TRP A 15 -22.26 5.53 2.11
CA TRP A 15 -21.24 6.43 1.54
C TRP A 15 -19.86 5.81 1.47
N SER A 16 -19.46 5.06 2.50
CA SER A 16 -18.17 4.37 2.52
C SER A 16 -18.07 3.35 1.38
N GLU A 17 -19.15 2.62 1.11
CA GLU A 17 -19.20 1.65 0.02
C GLU A 17 -19.22 2.31 -1.38
N LEU A 18 -19.90 3.45 -1.52
CA LEU A 18 -19.87 4.24 -2.76
C LEU A 18 -18.47 4.79 -3.06
N LEU A 19 -17.77 5.31 -2.04
CA LEU A 19 -16.41 5.82 -2.18
C LEU A 19 -15.43 4.69 -2.54
N ALA A 20 -15.57 3.51 -1.92
CA ALA A 20 -14.75 2.35 -2.28
C ALA A 20 -14.90 1.96 -3.76
N ARG A 21 -16.12 2.06 -4.31
CA ARG A 21 -16.40 1.77 -5.73
C ARG A 21 -15.88 2.85 -6.70
N LEU A 22 -15.54 4.04 -6.20
CA LEU A 22 -15.08 5.18 -6.99
C LEU A 22 -13.61 5.52 -6.75
N THR A 23 -12.87 4.62 -6.11
CA THR A 23 -11.46 4.78 -5.75
C THR A 23 -10.59 3.89 -6.61
N CYS A 24 -9.46 4.43 -7.08
CA CYS A 24 -8.51 3.67 -7.86
C CYS A 24 -7.70 2.71 -6.98
N PRO A 25 -7.57 1.42 -7.34
CA PRO A 25 -6.81 0.45 -6.56
C PRO A 25 -5.29 0.68 -6.57
N VAL A 26 -4.78 1.59 -7.42
CA VAL A 26 -3.35 1.87 -7.54
C VAL A 26 -2.95 3.09 -6.70
N CYS A 27 -3.61 4.24 -6.89
CA CYS A 27 -3.30 5.45 -6.12
C CYS A 27 -4.15 5.64 -4.86
N LEU A 28 -5.16 4.79 -4.64
CA LEU A 28 -6.06 4.83 -3.48
C LEU A 28 -6.84 6.15 -3.33
N GLU A 29 -6.99 6.89 -4.42
CA GLU A 29 -7.74 8.13 -4.48
C GLU A 29 -8.91 8.01 -5.48
N VAL A 30 -9.89 8.91 -5.36
CA VAL A 30 -11.07 8.99 -6.26
C VAL A 30 -10.64 9.03 -7.72
N PHE A 31 -11.20 8.23 -8.62
CA PHE A 31 -10.70 8.08 -9.99
C PHE A 31 -10.39 9.40 -10.72
N ASP A 32 -9.29 9.41 -11.47
CA ASP A 32 -8.98 10.44 -12.47
C ASP A 32 -9.07 9.83 -13.85
N SER A 33 -10.06 10.25 -14.63
CA SER A 33 -10.36 9.71 -15.97
C SER A 33 -10.39 8.17 -15.96
N PRO A 34 -11.42 7.54 -15.36
CA PRO A 34 -11.44 6.10 -15.13
C PRO A 34 -11.46 5.30 -16.43
N VAL A 35 -10.61 4.27 -16.51
CA VAL A 35 -10.49 3.36 -17.66
C VAL A 35 -10.73 1.93 -17.19
N ARG A 36 -11.66 1.24 -17.84
CA ARG A 36 -11.99 -0.17 -17.62
C ARG A 36 -11.20 -1.04 -18.58
N VAL A 37 -10.38 -1.93 -18.02
CA VAL A 37 -9.59 -2.89 -18.79
C VAL A 37 -10.37 -4.18 -19.07
N PRO A 38 -9.93 -5.07 -19.99
CA PRO A 38 -10.72 -6.24 -20.39
C PRO A 38 -11.11 -7.20 -19.25
N CYS A 39 -10.30 -7.29 -18.20
CA CYS A 39 -10.63 -8.09 -17.02
C CYS A 39 -11.69 -7.46 -16.10
N GLY A 40 -12.27 -6.30 -16.47
CA GLY A 40 -13.37 -5.63 -15.78
C GLY A 40 -12.95 -4.63 -14.71
N HIS A 41 -11.69 -4.66 -14.26
CA HIS A 41 -11.17 -3.70 -13.28
C HIS A 41 -10.99 -2.30 -13.86
N VAL A 42 -11.03 -1.29 -12.99
CA VAL A 42 -10.96 0.12 -13.36
C VAL A 42 -9.77 0.78 -12.70
N PHE A 43 -9.07 1.61 -13.46
CA PHE A 43 -7.90 2.38 -13.03
C PHE A 43 -8.03 3.84 -13.45
N CYS A 44 -7.29 4.74 -12.80
CA CYS A 44 -7.07 6.06 -13.39
C CYS A 44 -6.29 5.91 -14.71
N THR A 45 -6.54 6.78 -15.67
CA THR A 45 -5.73 6.84 -16.91
C THR A 45 -4.22 6.88 -16.62
N PRO A 46 -3.68 7.80 -15.79
CA PRO A 46 -2.25 7.84 -15.50
C PRO A 46 -1.74 6.56 -14.81
N CYS A 47 -2.52 5.99 -13.87
CA CYS A 47 -2.14 4.75 -13.19
C CYS A 47 -2.06 3.56 -14.15
N LEU A 48 -3.02 3.45 -15.09
CA LEU A 48 -2.99 2.39 -16.10
C LEU A 48 -1.76 2.51 -17.01
N GLN A 49 -1.38 3.74 -17.40
CA GLN A 49 -0.18 3.95 -18.21
C GLN A 49 1.08 3.44 -17.50
N GLU A 50 1.23 3.69 -16.20
CA GLU A 50 2.34 3.15 -15.42
C GLU A 50 2.32 1.62 -15.36
N CYS A 51 1.15 1.02 -15.17
CA CYS A 51 1.00 -0.44 -15.14
C CYS A 51 1.28 -1.13 -16.48
N LEU A 52 1.21 -0.40 -17.60
CA LEU A 52 1.48 -0.92 -18.95
C LEU A 52 2.96 -0.85 -19.36
N LYS A 53 3.82 -0.15 -18.60
CA LYS A 53 5.27 -0.02 -18.89
C LYS A 53 6.07 -1.34 -18.86
N PRO A 54 5.82 -2.30 -17.94
CA PRO A 54 6.58 -3.55 -17.91
C PRO A 54 6.40 -4.39 -19.18
N LYS A 55 7.40 -5.21 -19.54
CA LYS A 55 7.35 -6.09 -20.74
C LYS A 55 6.17 -7.06 -20.75
N LYS A 56 5.70 -7.48 -19.57
CA LYS A 56 4.55 -8.36 -19.38
C LYS A 56 3.62 -7.73 -18.35
N PRO A 57 2.78 -6.76 -18.77
CA PRO A 57 1.94 -6.02 -17.86
C PRO A 57 0.80 -6.92 -17.36
N VAL A 58 0.49 -6.80 -16.07
CA VAL A 58 -0.56 -7.58 -15.39
C VAL A 58 -1.46 -6.65 -14.59
N CYS A 59 -2.73 -7.02 -14.49
CA CYS A 59 -3.71 -6.28 -13.72
C CYS A 59 -3.31 -6.25 -12.24
N GLY A 60 -3.24 -5.05 -11.64
CA GLY A 60 -2.91 -4.89 -10.22
C GLY A 60 -3.93 -5.49 -9.25
N VAL A 61 -5.09 -5.93 -9.73
CA VAL A 61 -6.16 -6.52 -8.89
C VAL A 61 -6.23 -8.03 -9.05
N CYS A 62 -6.37 -8.55 -10.27
CA CYS A 62 -6.56 -9.99 -10.51
C CYS A 62 -5.39 -10.69 -11.22
N ARG A 63 -4.29 -9.97 -11.51
CA ARG A 63 -3.09 -10.49 -12.19
C ARG A 63 -3.29 -11.03 -13.61
N ALA A 64 -4.49 -10.89 -14.19
CA ALA A 64 -4.72 -11.19 -15.61
C ALA A 64 -3.85 -10.32 -16.52
N ALA A 65 -3.57 -10.77 -17.74
CA ALA A 65 -2.83 -10.01 -18.74
C ALA A 65 -3.48 -8.63 -18.94
N LEU A 66 -2.67 -7.57 -18.90
CA LEU A 66 -3.14 -6.19 -18.94
C LEU A 66 -2.91 -5.59 -20.32
N THR A 67 -3.93 -4.95 -20.86
CA THR A 67 -3.86 -4.20 -22.12
C THR A 67 -4.57 -2.86 -21.94
N ALA A 68 -4.49 -2.00 -22.97
CA ALA A 68 -5.27 -0.77 -22.99
C ALA A 68 -6.77 -1.06 -22.79
N GLY A 69 -7.43 -0.21 -22.01
CA GLY A 69 -8.86 -0.30 -21.74
C GLY A 69 -9.65 0.81 -22.42
N ASN A 70 -10.95 0.84 -22.13
CA ASN A 70 -11.87 1.88 -22.59
C ASN A 70 -12.31 2.77 -21.44
N LYS A 71 -12.66 4.03 -21.72
CA LYS A 71 -13.19 4.94 -20.70
C LYS A 71 -14.44 4.36 -20.02
N ALA A 72 -14.48 4.43 -18.69
CA ALA A 72 -15.60 4.00 -17.88
C ALA A 72 -16.60 5.16 -17.69
N LEU A 73 -17.34 5.49 -18.74
CA LEU A 73 -18.28 6.62 -18.76
C LEU A 73 -19.39 6.50 -17.70
N ASP A 74 -19.74 5.28 -17.31
CA ASP A 74 -20.66 4.99 -16.20
C ASP A 74 -20.15 5.57 -14.88
N LEU A 75 -18.84 5.45 -14.63
CA LEU A 75 -18.22 5.98 -13.42
C LEU A 75 -18.00 7.48 -13.51
N GLU A 76 -17.64 8.02 -14.68
CA GLU A 76 -17.54 9.47 -14.89
C GLU A 76 -18.87 10.17 -14.55
N ARG A 77 -19.98 9.69 -15.12
CA ARG A 77 -21.32 10.23 -14.83
C ARG A 77 -21.69 10.11 -13.36
N LEU A 78 -21.39 8.96 -12.74
CA LEU A 78 -21.68 8.76 -11.32
C LEU A 78 -20.88 9.73 -10.43
N MET A 79 -19.62 9.99 -10.75
CA MET A 79 -18.78 10.95 -10.03
C MET A 79 -19.27 12.39 -10.21
N GLU A 80 -19.81 12.72 -11.38
CA GLU A 80 -20.42 14.02 -11.67
C GLU A 80 -21.74 14.25 -10.92
N SER A 81 -22.53 13.20 -10.65
CA SER A 81 -23.79 13.32 -9.91
C SER A 81 -23.66 13.13 -8.41
N THR A 82 -22.50 12.71 -7.91
CA THR A 82 -22.31 12.36 -6.50
C THR A 82 -21.64 13.49 -5.74
N GLU A 83 -22.41 14.16 -4.89
CA GLU A 83 -21.90 15.16 -3.96
C GLU A 83 -21.11 14.53 -2.80
N THR A 84 -20.08 15.23 -2.36
CA THR A 84 -19.23 14.90 -1.24
C THR A 84 -18.79 16.20 -0.54
N ALA A 85 -18.25 16.09 0.67
CA ALA A 85 -17.66 17.22 1.39
C ALA A 85 -16.20 16.89 1.70
N CYS A 86 -15.33 17.89 1.61
CA CYS A 86 -13.93 17.71 1.99
C CYS A 86 -13.81 17.50 3.50
N SER A 87 -13.16 16.42 3.93
CA SER A 87 -12.95 16.11 5.34
C SER A 87 -12.13 17.16 6.11
N GLY A 88 -11.28 17.93 5.41
CA GLY A 88 -10.47 18.98 6.04
C GLY A 88 -11.17 20.33 6.15
N CYS A 89 -11.83 20.79 5.08
CA CYS A 89 -12.41 22.14 5.04
C CYS A 89 -13.95 22.19 5.06
N GLY A 90 -14.63 21.05 4.95
CA GLY A 90 -16.10 20.94 4.95
C GLY A 90 -16.80 21.45 3.69
N LYS A 91 -16.07 21.98 2.70
CA LYS A 91 -16.68 22.47 1.44
C LYS A 91 -17.29 21.31 0.66
N LYS A 92 -18.53 21.50 0.20
CA LYS A 92 -19.26 20.56 -0.65
C LYS A 92 -18.84 20.72 -2.12
N MET A 93 -18.75 19.60 -2.83
CA MET A 93 -18.50 19.53 -4.27
C MET A 93 -18.84 18.14 -4.80
N PHE A 94 -18.76 17.95 -6.11
CA PHE A 94 -18.90 16.63 -6.72
C PHE A 94 -17.59 15.82 -6.61
N LEU A 95 -17.71 14.49 -6.59
CA LEU A 95 -16.56 13.59 -6.53
C LEU A 95 -15.59 13.82 -7.70
N SER A 96 -16.11 14.15 -8.89
CA SER A 96 -15.30 14.51 -10.07
C SER A 96 -14.34 15.69 -9.83
N LYS A 97 -14.61 16.56 -8.85
CA LYS A 97 -13.77 17.73 -8.50
C LYS A 97 -12.96 17.54 -7.22
N MET A 98 -13.26 16.50 -6.43
CA MET A 98 -12.64 16.29 -5.12
C MET A 98 -11.13 16.09 -5.20
N ARG A 99 -10.62 15.38 -6.22
CA ARG A 99 -9.18 15.17 -6.40
C ARG A 99 -8.41 16.48 -6.63
N SER A 100 -8.90 17.33 -7.52
CA SER A 100 -8.28 18.64 -7.78
C SER A 100 -8.31 19.52 -6.52
N HIS A 101 -9.41 19.46 -5.76
CA HIS A 101 -9.52 20.16 -4.48
C HIS A 101 -8.54 19.64 -3.43
N ALA A 102 -8.40 18.32 -3.29
CA ALA A 102 -7.50 17.68 -2.34
C ALA A 102 -6.04 18.11 -2.55
N ALA A 103 -5.62 18.23 -3.82
CA ALA A 103 -4.29 18.73 -4.18
C ALA A 103 -4.04 20.19 -3.77
N SER A 104 -5.09 21.02 -3.69
CA SER A 104 -4.97 22.45 -3.40
C SER A 104 -5.56 22.88 -2.05
N CYS A 105 -5.96 21.94 -1.18
CA CYS A 105 -6.62 22.25 0.09
C CYS A 105 -5.68 22.06 1.28
N PRO A 106 -5.15 23.14 1.90
CA PRO A 106 -4.24 23.02 3.04
C PRO A 106 -4.87 22.28 4.22
N LYS A 107 -6.16 22.52 4.50
CA LYS A 107 -6.89 21.85 5.59
C LYS A 107 -7.03 20.35 5.36
N TYR A 108 -7.15 19.91 4.09
CA TYR A 108 -7.20 18.50 3.76
C TYR A 108 -5.83 17.82 3.94
N GLN A 109 -4.76 18.51 3.55
CA GLN A 109 -3.39 18.04 3.80
C GLN A 109 -3.10 17.89 5.31
N SER A 110 -3.52 18.87 6.12
CA SER A 110 -3.44 18.76 7.59
C SER A 110 -4.25 17.58 8.13
N TYR A 111 -5.48 17.39 7.64
CA TYR A 111 -6.33 16.25 8.03
C TYR A 111 -5.66 14.90 7.73
N ILE A 112 -5.04 14.74 6.55
CA ILE A 112 -4.30 13.51 6.21
C ILE A 112 -3.14 13.31 7.18
N MET A 113 -2.32 14.34 7.43
CA MET A 113 -1.18 14.24 8.36
C MET A 113 -1.60 13.87 9.79
N GLU A 114 -2.71 14.43 10.27
CA GLU A 114 -3.27 14.09 11.58
C GLU A 114 -3.73 12.63 11.63
N GLY A 115 -4.35 12.12 10.56
CA GLY A 115 -4.72 10.72 10.42
C GLY A 115 -3.50 9.79 10.45
N VAL A 116 -2.45 10.11 9.69
CA VAL A 116 -1.18 9.34 9.72
C VAL A 116 -0.58 9.34 11.12
N LYS A 117 -0.57 10.50 11.80
CA LYS A 117 -0.08 10.64 13.17
C LYS A 117 -0.89 9.79 14.17
N ALA A 118 -2.19 9.64 13.98
CA ALA A 118 -3.02 8.80 14.85
C ALA A 118 -2.64 7.32 14.73
N VAL A 119 -2.38 6.85 13.50
CA VAL A 119 -2.02 5.44 13.23
C VAL A 119 -0.57 5.13 13.64
N THR A 120 0.34 6.10 13.61
CA THR A 120 1.74 5.89 14.03
C THR A 120 2.00 6.14 15.52
N LYS A 121 1.06 6.79 16.22
CA LYS A 121 1.12 7.05 17.67
C LYS A 121 0.59 5.92 18.53
N GLU A 122 -0.05 4.92 17.96
CA GLU A 122 -0.11 3.62 18.62
C GLU A 122 1.25 2.96 18.36
N PRO A 123 2.21 2.98 19.30
CA PRO A 123 3.19 1.91 19.33
C PRO A 123 2.38 0.62 19.26
N LEU A 124 2.82 -0.33 18.45
CA LEU A 124 2.26 -1.68 18.37
C LEU A 124 2.38 -2.34 19.75
N GLN A 125 1.58 -1.92 20.72
CA GLN A 125 1.65 -2.31 22.13
C GLN A 125 0.98 -3.66 22.37
N ASN A 126 0.55 -4.34 21.32
CA ASN A 126 0.10 -5.71 21.41
C ASN A 126 0.18 -6.40 20.03
N ILE A 127 1.40 -6.67 19.56
CA ILE A 127 1.60 -7.85 18.72
C ILE A 127 1.57 -9.06 19.67
N GLY A 128 0.37 -9.38 20.13
CA GLY A 128 0.11 -10.66 20.77
C GLY A 128 0.36 -11.76 19.74
N THR A 129 1.35 -12.60 20.02
CA THR A 129 1.40 -14.03 19.66
C THR A 129 0.93 -14.45 18.26
N PHE A 130 1.24 -13.69 17.21
CA PHE A 130 1.19 -14.21 15.83
C PHE A 130 2.59 -14.70 15.42
N PRO A 131 2.81 -16.02 15.26
CA PRO A 131 4.15 -16.60 15.16
C PRO A 131 4.78 -16.46 13.76
N ASN A 132 4.56 -15.36 13.03
CA ASN A 132 5.15 -15.22 11.68
C ASN A 132 5.25 -13.79 11.11
N ARG A 133 5.74 -12.83 11.89
CA ARG A 133 6.30 -11.59 11.33
C ARG A 133 7.81 -11.58 11.57
N PHE A 134 8.54 -12.34 10.75
CA PHE A 134 10.00 -12.35 10.61
C PHE A 134 10.75 -11.81 11.83
N THR A 135 10.71 -12.56 12.91
CA THR A 135 11.54 -12.25 14.05
C THR A 135 12.94 -12.79 13.79
N PHE A 136 13.95 -11.95 13.94
CA PHE A 136 15.31 -12.34 13.71
C PHE A 136 15.84 -13.14 14.92
N PRO A 137 16.40 -14.35 14.70
CA PRO A 137 17.16 -15.03 15.72
C PRO A 137 18.53 -14.39 15.88
N CYS A 138 19.08 -14.40 17.09
CA CYS A 138 20.47 -14.01 17.29
C CYS A 138 21.41 -15.04 16.63
N PRO A 139 22.40 -14.63 15.83
CA PRO A 139 23.36 -15.57 15.24
C PRO A 139 24.43 -16.02 16.24
N TYR A 140 24.58 -15.34 17.38
CA TYR A 140 25.61 -15.61 18.38
C TYR A 140 25.09 -16.42 19.59
N CYS A 141 23.76 -16.51 19.77
CA CYS A 141 23.17 -17.25 20.88
C CYS A 141 21.80 -17.83 20.52
N SER A 142 21.23 -18.62 21.42
CA SER A 142 19.94 -19.30 21.19
C SER A 142 18.72 -18.39 21.32
N GLU A 143 18.91 -17.10 21.62
CA GLU A 143 17.82 -16.14 21.77
C GLU A 143 17.19 -15.82 20.41
N LYS A 144 15.86 -15.73 20.41
CA LYS A 144 15.03 -15.54 19.22
C LYS A 144 13.95 -14.52 19.51
N ASN A 145 13.15 -14.20 18.49
CA ASN A 145 12.01 -13.32 18.59
C ASN A 145 12.33 -11.82 18.68
N PHE A 146 13.49 -11.39 18.15
CA PHE A 146 13.84 -9.97 18.07
C PHE A 146 13.26 -9.32 16.82
N ASP A 147 12.90 -8.05 16.91
CA ASP A 147 12.80 -7.19 15.72
C ASP A 147 14.19 -6.72 15.28
N GLN A 148 14.27 -5.99 14.17
CA GLN A 148 15.56 -5.58 13.59
C GLN A 148 16.39 -4.72 14.55
N GLU A 149 15.75 -3.78 15.25
CA GLU A 149 16.44 -2.86 16.18
C GLU A 149 16.83 -3.59 17.47
N GLY A 150 15.94 -4.42 18.02
CA GLY A 150 16.18 -5.23 19.20
C GLY A 150 17.27 -6.28 19.00
N LEU A 151 17.39 -6.87 17.81
CA LEU A 151 18.48 -7.80 17.51
C LEU A 151 19.82 -7.05 17.48
N VAL A 152 19.88 -5.88 16.84
CA VAL A 152 21.10 -5.08 16.78
C VAL A 152 21.55 -4.64 18.17
N GLU A 153 20.62 -4.21 19.02
CA GLU A 153 20.92 -3.83 20.39
C GLU A 153 21.36 -5.02 21.24
N HIS A 154 20.67 -6.17 21.12
CA HIS A 154 21.05 -7.43 21.77
C HIS A 154 22.48 -7.85 21.38
N CYS A 155 22.80 -7.85 20.08
CA CYS A 155 24.13 -8.22 19.60
C CYS A 155 25.20 -7.23 20.07
N LYS A 156 24.93 -5.91 20.05
CA LYS A 156 25.88 -4.90 20.53
C LYS A 156 26.13 -4.98 22.04
N THR A 157 25.09 -5.27 22.82
CA THR A 157 25.21 -5.27 24.29
C THR A 157 25.81 -6.56 24.82
N LEU A 158 25.42 -7.71 24.26
CA LEU A 158 25.78 -9.03 24.78
C LEU A 158 26.89 -9.72 23.97
N HIS A 159 27.13 -9.29 22.74
CA HIS A 159 28.11 -9.88 21.82
C HIS A 159 29.10 -8.85 21.23
N SER A 160 29.22 -7.64 21.80
CA SER A 160 30.15 -6.58 21.31
C SER A 160 31.63 -6.99 21.25
N ARG A 161 32.02 -8.03 21.97
CA ARG A 161 33.41 -8.52 22.07
C ARG A 161 33.58 -9.91 21.48
N ASP A 162 32.57 -10.44 20.79
CA ASP A 162 32.63 -11.76 20.18
C ASP A 162 33.45 -11.69 18.88
N ALA A 163 34.75 -11.99 19.00
CA ALA A 163 35.74 -11.90 17.93
C ALA A 163 35.78 -13.18 17.07
N ARG A 164 34.64 -13.68 16.62
CA ARG A 164 34.62 -14.62 15.49
C ARG A 164 34.78 -13.82 14.20
N GLN A 165 36.04 -13.59 13.83
CA GLN A 165 36.42 -13.11 12.51
C GLN A 165 35.81 -14.04 11.46
N VAL A 166 34.97 -13.49 10.58
CA VAL A 166 34.54 -14.19 9.37
C VAL A 166 35.81 -14.33 8.52
N ASP A 167 36.30 -15.57 8.37
CA ASP A 167 37.39 -15.90 7.47
C ASP A 167 36.79 -16.08 6.07
N TYR A 168 36.64 -14.95 5.37
CA TYR A 168 36.04 -14.89 4.04
C TYR A 168 36.75 -15.82 3.03
N ASP A 169 38.05 -16.08 3.22
CA ASP A 169 38.84 -16.90 2.30
C ASP A 169 38.47 -18.40 2.43
N ALA A 170 38.23 -18.89 3.66
CA ALA A 170 37.83 -20.28 3.90
C ALA A 170 36.40 -20.59 3.40
N ASP A 171 35.49 -19.63 3.51
CA ASP A 171 34.10 -19.78 3.07
C ASP A 171 33.98 -19.74 1.53
N GLU A 172 34.82 -18.96 0.84
CA GLU A 172 34.88 -18.94 -0.63
C GLU A 172 35.37 -20.27 -1.21
N ASP A 173 36.44 -20.85 -0.64
CA ASP A 173 36.95 -22.16 -1.06
C ASP A 173 35.92 -23.28 -0.85
N ALA A 174 35.19 -23.24 0.27
CA ALA A 174 34.11 -24.19 0.55
C ALA A 174 32.94 -24.03 -0.45
N MET A 175 32.59 -22.79 -0.82
CA MET A 175 31.54 -22.52 -1.80
C MET A 175 31.96 -22.98 -3.20
N MET A 176 33.19 -22.71 -3.61
CA MET A 176 33.74 -23.12 -4.91
C MET A 176 33.84 -24.65 -5.02
N ALA A 177 34.28 -25.32 -3.95
CA ALA A 177 34.31 -26.78 -3.90
C ALA A 177 32.90 -27.39 -4.01
N GLN A 178 31.90 -26.80 -3.35
CA GLN A 178 30.50 -27.24 -3.46
C GLN A 178 29.95 -27.07 -4.89
N VAL A 179 30.24 -25.94 -5.54
CA VAL A 179 29.80 -25.67 -6.92
C VAL A 179 30.43 -26.67 -7.92
N LEU A 180 31.71 -26.98 -7.75
CA LEU A 180 32.43 -28.00 -8.53
C LEU A 180 31.83 -29.39 -8.34
N MET A 181 31.57 -29.81 -7.10
CA MET A 181 30.95 -31.09 -6.78
C MET A 181 29.51 -31.22 -7.26
N ARG A 182 28.82 -30.10 -7.48
CA ARG A 182 27.45 -30.07 -8.03
C ARG A 182 27.48 -30.19 -9.55
N SER A 183 28.39 -29.46 -10.20
CA SER A 183 28.64 -29.54 -11.65
C SER A 183 29.08 -30.92 -12.13
N LEU A 184 29.77 -31.69 -11.28
CA LEU A 184 30.19 -33.06 -11.57
C LEU A 184 29.06 -34.10 -11.42
N ARG A 185 27.98 -33.77 -10.70
CA ARG A 185 26.79 -34.63 -10.54
C ARG A 185 25.74 -34.42 -11.62
N ASP A 186 25.79 -33.28 -12.32
CA ASP A 186 24.86 -32.93 -13.40
C ASP A 186 25.39 -33.34 -14.81
N LYS A 187 26.34 -34.29 -14.88
CA LYS A 187 26.82 -34.97 -16.09
C LYS A 187 26.48 -36.45 -16.04
#